data_AF-A0A3D5AZS7-F1
#
_entry.id   AF-A0A3D5AZS7-F1
#
_cell.length_a   1.000
_cell.length_b   1.000
_cell.length_c   1.000
_cell.angle_alpha   90.00
_cell.angle_beta   90.00
_cell.angle_gamma   90.00
#
_symmetry.space_group_name_H-M   'P 1'
#
loop_
_entity.id
_entity.type
_entity.pdbx_description
1 polymer ?
#
loop_
_entity_poly.entity_id
_entity_poly.type
_entity_poly.pdbx_seq_one_letter_code
_entity_poly.pdbx_strand_id
1 'polypeptide(L)'
;MTVDTSLFQQAQQYLFNSQQKEFLKDIEIILQRLGQEDSISDYSFIVSPAAKAYEGFLKDFFLKTHIIDQYSYESDRFRVGKTLNPSLRYKRYSIYQKLANIHQEGEELAEILWSAWKRGRNEIFHFFPGTSHNLDRADAEERINLILKAIIKAGQFQKQII
;
A
#
# COMPACT_ATOMS: atom_id res chain seq x y z
N MET A 1 4.89 -15.50 -11.50
CA MET A 1 4.33 -15.95 -10.19
C MET A 1 2.97 -15.30 -10.09
N THR A 2 1.90 -16.07 -10.10
CA THR A 2 0.52 -15.56 -9.99
C THR A 2 0.29 -14.88 -8.65
N VAL A 3 -0.55 -13.83 -8.61
CA VAL A 3 -1.03 -13.26 -7.33
C VAL A 3 -1.71 -14.36 -6.53
N ASP A 4 -1.31 -14.49 -5.26
CA ASP A 4 -1.87 -15.50 -4.36
C ASP A 4 -3.27 -15.06 -3.93
N THR A 5 -4.30 -15.75 -4.40
CA THR A 5 -5.71 -15.47 -4.08
C THR A 5 -5.98 -15.46 -2.57
N SER A 6 -5.20 -16.22 -1.78
CA SER A 6 -5.32 -16.21 -0.32
C SER A 6 -4.91 -14.87 0.30
N LEU A 7 -4.01 -14.12 -0.34
CA LEU A 7 -3.59 -12.79 0.13
C LEU A 7 -4.72 -11.76 0.00
N PHE A 8 -5.52 -11.82 -1.07
CA PHE A 8 -6.68 -10.94 -1.22
C PHE A 8 -7.67 -11.16 -0.09
N GLN A 9 -8.04 -12.42 0.18
CA GLN A 9 -8.98 -12.75 1.25
C GLN A 9 -8.45 -12.31 2.62
N GLN A 10 -7.17 -12.55 2.90
CA GLN A 10 -6.54 -12.13 4.16
C GLN A 10 -6.50 -10.60 4.31
N ALA A 11 -6.07 -9.87 3.28
CA ALA A 11 -6.01 -8.41 3.32
C ALA A 11 -7.39 -7.78 3.51
N GLN A 12 -8.43 -8.32 2.87
CA GLN A 12 -9.81 -7.84 3.01
C GLN A 12 -10.35 -7.88 4.45
N GLN A 13 -9.81 -8.74 5.32
CA GLN A 13 -10.18 -8.79 6.74
C GLN A 13 -9.76 -7.54 7.52
N TYR A 14 -8.74 -6.84 7.04
CA TYR A 14 -8.16 -5.66 7.69
C TYR A 14 -8.57 -4.34 7.06
N LEU A 15 -9.26 -4.38 5.91
CA LEU A 15 -9.82 -3.19 5.28
C LEU A 15 -11.08 -2.72 6.02
N PHE A 16 -11.10 -1.43 6.36
CA PHE A 16 -12.17 -0.83 7.15
C PHE A 16 -13.32 -0.31 6.31
N ASN A 17 -13.04 0.10 5.06
CA ASN A 17 -14.01 0.69 4.16
C ASN A 17 -14.44 -0.29 3.06
N SER A 18 -15.74 -0.31 2.73
CA SER A 18 -16.29 -1.15 1.65
C SER A 18 -15.68 -0.83 0.30
N GLN A 19 -15.41 0.45 0.01
CA GLN A 19 -14.82 0.89 -1.25
C GLN A 19 -13.39 0.35 -1.44
N GLN A 20 -12.60 0.23 -0.36
CA GLN A 20 -11.27 -0.39 -0.43
C GLN A 20 -11.37 -1.87 -0.83
N LYS A 21 -12.39 -2.58 -0.32
CA LYS A 21 -12.65 -3.99 -0.65
C LYS A 21 -13.09 -4.16 -2.09
N GLU A 22 -13.93 -3.24 -2.59
CA GLU A 22 -14.33 -3.20 -4.00
C GLU A 22 -13.11 -3.05 -4.93
N PHE A 23 -12.17 -2.14 -4.62
CA PHE A 23 -10.95 -2.02 -5.42
C PHE A 23 -10.13 -3.30 -5.46
N LEU A 24 -10.04 -4.06 -4.36
CA LEU A 24 -9.33 -5.35 -4.38
C LEU A 24 -10.06 -6.39 -5.24
N LYS A 25 -11.40 -6.43 -5.15
CA LYS A 25 -12.22 -7.32 -5.97
C LYS A 25 -12.10 -7.01 -7.47
N ASP A 26 -12.02 -5.73 -7.83
CA ASP A 26 -11.83 -5.31 -9.22
C ASP A 26 -10.52 -5.85 -9.79
N ILE A 27 -9.46 -5.91 -8.99
CA ILE A 27 -8.16 -6.48 -9.40
C ILE A 27 -8.30 -7.97 -9.66
N GLU A 28 -9.00 -8.71 -8.78
CA GLU A 28 -9.25 -10.14 -8.99
C GLU A 28 -9.99 -10.39 -10.32
N ILE A 29 -11.00 -9.56 -10.63
CA ILE A 29 -11.74 -9.62 -11.89
C ILE A 29 -10.82 -9.32 -13.09
N ILE A 30 -10.00 -8.28 -12.99
CA ILE A 30 -9.08 -7.87 -14.07
C ILE A 30 -8.05 -8.97 -14.34
N LEU A 31 -7.41 -9.51 -13.30
CA LEU A 31 -6.41 -10.57 -13.43
C LEU A 31 -6.98 -11.86 -14.04
N GLN A 32 -8.25 -12.18 -13.77
CA GLN A 32 -8.94 -13.32 -14.38
C GLN A 32 -9.28 -13.10 -15.85
N ARG A 33 -9.51 -11.85 -16.26
CA ARG A 33 -9.89 -11.49 -17.65
C ARG A 33 -8.70 -11.23 -18.55
N LEU A 34 -7.56 -10.84 -17.97
CA LEU A 34 -6.32 -10.63 -18.71
C LEU A 34 -5.72 -11.97 -19.14
N GLY A 35 -5.72 -12.20 -20.45
CA GLY A 35 -5.08 -13.34 -21.07
C GLY A 35 -3.58 -13.36 -20.77
N GLN A 36 -2.98 -14.55 -20.71
CA GLN A 36 -1.53 -14.67 -20.54
C GLN A 36 -0.75 -14.17 -21.77
N GLU A 37 -1.39 -14.11 -22.93
CA GLU A 37 -0.79 -13.70 -24.21
C GLU A 37 -1.12 -12.25 -24.61
N ASP A 38 -1.85 -11.50 -23.77
CA ASP A 38 -2.18 -10.12 -24.08
C ASP A 38 -0.90 -9.25 -24.08
N SER A 39 -0.60 -8.62 -25.22
CA SER A 39 0.58 -7.75 -25.38
C SER A 39 0.32 -6.34 -24.85
N ILE A 40 0.22 -6.22 -23.52
CA ILE A 40 0.09 -4.92 -22.87
C ILE A 40 1.48 -4.33 -22.64
N SER A 41 1.66 -3.07 -23.03
CA SER A 41 2.94 -2.37 -22.95
C SER A 41 3.36 -2.04 -21.51
N ASP A 42 2.40 -1.89 -20.59
CA ASP A 42 2.63 -1.54 -19.19
C ASP A 42 1.47 -2.00 -18.29
N TYR A 43 1.79 -2.72 -17.22
CA TYR A 43 0.83 -3.29 -16.26
C TYR A 43 0.63 -2.45 -14.99
N SER A 44 1.14 -1.21 -14.91
CA SER A 44 0.90 -0.29 -13.77
C SER A 44 -0.60 -0.05 -13.50
N PHE A 45 -1.44 -0.16 -14.53
CA PHE A 45 -2.89 0.02 -14.41
C PHE A 45 -3.54 -1.03 -13.50
N ILE A 46 -3.04 -2.27 -13.44
CA ILE A 46 -3.59 -3.29 -12.53
C ILE A 46 -3.13 -3.12 -11.08
N VAL A 47 -1.99 -2.44 -10.87
CA VAL A 47 -1.49 -2.10 -9.52
C VAL A 47 -2.27 -0.92 -8.93
N SER A 48 -2.76 -0.03 -9.79
CA SER A 48 -3.38 1.25 -9.39
C SER A 48 -4.57 1.11 -8.42
N PRO A 49 -5.52 0.17 -8.58
CA PRO A 49 -6.59 -0.03 -7.60
C PRO A 49 -6.06 -0.53 -6.24
N ALA A 50 -5.05 -1.42 -6.21
CA ALA A 50 -4.43 -1.88 -4.97
C ALA A 50 -3.73 -0.72 -4.25
N ALA A 51 -2.99 0.09 -5.01
CA ALA A 51 -2.33 1.28 -4.48
C ALA A 51 -3.33 2.27 -3.86
N LYS A 52 -4.50 2.44 -4.48
CA LYS A 52 -5.57 3.31 -3.97
C LYS A 52 -6.23 2.75 -2.71
N ALA A 53 -6.53 1.45 -2.69
CA ALA A 53 -7.03 0.77 -1.50
C ALA A 53 -6.04 0.91 -0.33
N TYR A 54 -4.76 0.75 -0.62
CA TYR A 54 -3.68 0.84 0.35
C TYR A 54 -3.49 2.24 0.94
N GLU A 55 -3.53 3.30 0.11
CA GLU A 55 -3.49 4.69 0.60
C GLU A 55 -4.62 4.96 1.60
N GLY A 56 -5.83 4.50 1.29
CA GLY A 56 -6.98 4.60 2.19
C GLY A 56 -6.77 3.81 3.47
N PHE A 57 -6.32 2.55 3.37
CA PHE A 57 -6.04 1.70 4.51
C PHE A 57 -5.00 2.32 5.44
N LEU A 58 -3.92 2.88 4.91
CA LEU A 58 -2.88 3.54 5.70
C LEU A 58 -3.47 4.70 6.52
N LYS A 59 -4.33 5.53 5.92
CA LYS A 59 -5.01 6.60 6.64
C LYS A 59 -5.86 6.07 7.79
N ASP A 60 -6.68 5.05 7.53
CA ASP A 60 -7.52 4.43 8.56
C ASP A 60 -6.68 3.82 9.68
N PHE A 61 -5.62 3.09 9.34
CA PHE A 61 -4.70 2.46 10.28
C PHE A 61 -4.01 3.50 11.16
N PHE A 62 -3.50 4.59 10.58
CA PHE A 62 -2.86 5.66 11.36
C PHE A 62 -3.84 6.37 12.29
N LEU A 63 -5.10 6.53 11.88
CA LEU A 63 -6.14 7.12 12.73
C LEU A 63 -6.46 6.18 13.91
N LYS A 64 -6.68 4.90 13.63
CA LYS A 64 -7.03 3.90 14.66
C LYS A 64 -5.91 3.61 15.66
N THR A 65 -4.66 3.83 15.26
CA THR A 65 -3.49 3.71 16.15
C THR A 65 -3.11 5.06 16.80
N HIS A 66 -3.94 6.09 16.63
CA HIS A 66 -3.73 7.45 17.17
C HIS A 66 -2.42 8.13 16.73
N ILE A 67 -1.81 7.66 15.64
CA ILE A 67 -0.61 8.25 15.05
C ILE A 67 -0.94 9.60 14.39
N ILE A 68 -2.13 9.68 13.81
CA ILE A 68 -2.75 10.90 13.30
C ILE A 68 -4.09 11.15 14.00
N ASP A 69 -4.51 12.40 14.00
CA ASP A 69 -5.82 12.84 14.49
C ASP A 69 -6.86 12.88 13.37
N GLN A 70 -8.12 13.10 13.74
CA GLN A 70 -9.24 13.22 12.80
C GLN A 70 -9.01 14.36 11.79
N TYR A 71 -8.43 15.47 12.24
CA TYR A 71 -8.11 16.61 11.38
C TYR A 71 -7.14 16.21 10.26
N SER A 72 -6.07 15.49 10.59
CA SER A 72 -5.10 14.99 9.60
C SER A 72 -5.70 13.94 8.67
N TYR A 73 -6.59 13.08 9.18
CA TYR A 73 -7.27 12.05 8.40
C TYR A 73 -8.14 12.66 7.28
N GLU A 74 -8.92 13.70 7.61
CA GLU A 74 -9.82 14.40 6.68
C GLU A 74 -9.09 15.40 5.76
N SER A 75 -7.87 15.80 6.13
CA SER A 75 -7.13 16.82 5.38
C SER A 75 -6.68 16.34 3.99
N ASP A 76 -6.91 17.19 2.99
CA ASP A 76 -6.35 17.10 1.64
C ASP A 76 -4.84 17.42 1.58
N ARG A 77 -4.31 18.07 2.63
CA ARG A 77 -2.88 18.41 2.77
C ARG A 77 -2.07 17.28 3.37
N PHE A 78 -2.71 16.30 4.02
CA PHE A 78 -2.00 15.14 4.56
C PHE A 78 -1.54 14.22 3.43
N ARG A 79 -0.22 14.00 3.35
CA ARG A 79 0.42 13.21 2.29
C ARG A 79 1.10 11.99 2.92
N VAL A 80 0.46 10.81 2.82
CA VAL A 80 0.95 9.55 3.38
C VAL A 80 2.40 9.30 3.01
N GLY A 81 2.74 9.34 1.72
CA GLY A 81 4.12 9.09 1.27
C GLY A 81 5.15 10.07 1.83
N LYS A 82 4.79 11.34 2.06
CA LYS A 82 5.72 12.32 2.63
C LYS A 82 5.98 12.04 4.12
N THR A 83 4.94 11.71 4.87
CA THR A 83 5.04 11.49 6.32
C THR A 83 5.61 10.11 6.66
N LEU A 84 5.39 9.12 5.80
CA LEU A 84 5.91 7.76 5.94
C LEU A 84 7.36 7.60 5.42
N ASN A 85 7.91 8.59 4.73
CA ASN A 85 9.29 8.54 4.25
C ASN A 85 10.29 8.54 5.43
N PRO A 86 11.19 7.55 5.55
CA PRO A 86 12.19 7.47 6.63
C PRO A 86 13.17 8.65 6.63
N SER A 87 13.42 9.22 5.45
CA SER A 87 14.32 10.37 5.25
C SER A 87 13.66 11.72 5.54
N LEU A 88 12.43 11.75 6.07
CA LEU A 88 11.77 13.02 6.42
C LEU A 88 12.59 13.77 7.49
N ARG A 89 13.08 14.97 7.13
CA ARG A 89 13.88 15.83 8.02
C ARG A 89 13.15 16.17 9.33
N TYR A 90 11.86 16.52 9.24
CA TYR A 90 11.07 16.94 10.39
C TYR A 90 10.46 15.73 11.10
N LYS A 91 11.26 15.07 11.95
CA LYS A 91 10.88 13.83 12.64
C LYS A 91 9.59 13.91 13.47
N ARG A 92 9.24 15.10 14.00
CA ARG A 92 7.96 15.32 14.71
C ARG A 92 6.71 15.02 13.87
N TYR A 93 6.82 15.16 12.54
CA TYR A 93 5.74 14.85 11.59
C TYR A 93 5.92 13.49 10.90
N SER A 94 6.97 12.75 11.26
CA SER A 94 7.26 11.46 10.63
C SER A 94 6.38 10.38 11.24
N ILE A 95 5.51 9.82 10.41
CA ILE A 95 4.74 8.62 10.76
C ILE A 95 5.67 7.44 10.91
N TYR A 96 6.70 7.35 10.08
CA TYR A 96 7.74 6.34 10.23
C TYR A 96 8.31 6.33 11.66
N GLN A 97 8.74 7.49 12.15
CA GLN A 97 9.28 7.60 13.51
C GLN A 97 8.24 7.31 14.59
N LYS A 98 7.00 7.79 14.41
CA LYS A 98 5.91 7.52 15.36
C LYS A 98 5.63 6.01 15.46
N LEU A 99 5.59 5.31 14.33
CA LEU A 99 5.47 3.85 14.28
C LEU A 99 6.64 3.16 14.97
N ALA A 100 7.87 3.57 14.66
CA ALA A 100 9.07 3.01 15.30
C ALA A 100 9.05 3.13 16.82
N ASN A 101 8.42 4.18 17.36
CA ASN A 101 8.42 4.47 18.79
C ASN A 101 7.26 3.81 19.56
N ILE A 102 6.21 3.30 18.90
CA ILE A 102 5.01 2.81 19.61
C ILE A 102 5.11 1.32 20.02
N HIS A 103 6.01 0.54 19.40
CA HIS A 103 6.19 -0.88 19.69
C HIS A 103 7.56 -1.37 19.20
N GLN A 104 8.07 -2.48 19.75
CA GLN A 104 9.37 -3.05 19.36
C GLN A 104 9.45 -3.47 17.88
N GLU A 105 8.33 -3.92 17.30
CA GLU A 105 8.23 -4.26 15.86
C GLU A 105 7.85 -3.04 14.99
N GLY A 106 7.76 -1.85 15.59
CA GLY A 106 7.22 -0.66 14.94
C GLY A 106 8.10 -0.13 13.81
N GLU A 107 9.43 -0.24 13.94
CA GLU A 107 10.36 0.20 12.89
C GLU A 107 10.33 -0.73 11.68
N GLU A 108 10.32 -2.05 11.93
CA GLU A 108 10.15 -3.06 10.88
C GLU A 108 8.84 -2.82 10.12
N LEU A 109 7.74 -2.58 10.85
CA LEU A 109 6.47 -2.26 10.23
C LEU A 109 6.56 -0.97 9.40
N ALA A 110 7.15 0.10 9.94
CA ALA A 110 7.28 1.37 9.23
C ALA A 110 8.01 1.20 7.89
N GLU A 111 9.08 0.40 7.87
CA GLU A 111 9.83 0.08 6.65
C GLU A 111 9.00 -0.73 5.65
N ILE A 112 8.28 -1.77 6.12
CA ILE A 112 7.37 -2.55 5.28
C ILE A 112 6.33 -1.65 4.62
N LEU A 113 5.72 -0.74 5.39
CA LEU A 113 4.69 0.15 4.89
C LEU A 113 5.25 1.19 3.90
N TRP A 114 6.40 1.77 4.22
CA TRP A 114 7.08 2.70 3.34
C TRP A 114 7.47 2.05 2.01
N SER A 115 8.12 0.88 2.07
CA SER A 115 8.55 0.14 0.90
C SER A 115 7.39 -0.26 0.00
N ALA A 116 6.27 -0.72 0.57
CA ALA A 116 5.05 -1.01 -0.18
C ALA A 116 4.45 0.24 -0.85
N TRP A 117 4.40 1.38 -0.14
CA TRP A 117 3.91 2.63 -0.70
C TRP A 117 4.81 3.13 -1.84
N LYS A 118 6.13 3.09 -1.64
CA LYS A 118 7.11 3.55 -2.63
C LYS A 118 7.03 2.72 -3.92
N ARG A 119 7.14 1.39 -3.81
CA ARG A 119 7.17 0.49 -4.97
C ARG A 119 5.81 0.31 -5.62
N GLY A 120 4.75 0.20 -4.81
CA GLY A 120 3.40 -0.11 -5.27
C GLY A 120 2.57 1.10 -5.68
N ARG A 121 2.88 2.29 -5.14
CA ARG A 121 2.12 3.52 -5.45
C ARG A 121 2.97 4.62 -6.07
N ASN A 122 4.20 4.87 -5.63
CA ASN A 122 4.97 6.00 -6.15
C ASN A 122 5.65 5.68 -7.49
N GLU A 123 6.43 4.61 -7.54
CA GLU A 123 7.24 4.25 -8.71
C GLU A 123 6.39 3.95 -9.95
N ILE A 124 5.19 3.39 -9.78
CA ILE A 124 4.30 3.02 -10.89
C ILE A 124 3.78 4.22 -11.70
N PHE A 125 3.89 5.46 -11.19
CA PHE A 125 3.47 6.69 -11.89
C PHE A 125 4.65 7.52 -12.41
N HIS A 126 5.89 7.19 -12.04
CA HIS A 126 7.04 7.98 -12.45
C HIS A 126 7.54 7.53 -13.82
N PHE A 127 7.44 8.43 -14.79
CA PHE A 127 8.09 8.26 -16.09
C PHE A 127 9.54 8.77 -16.00
N PHE A 128 10.51 7.92 -16.35
CA PHE A 128 11.92 8.29 -16.38
C PHE A 128 12.42 8.38 -17.83
N PRO A 129 12.75 9.58 -18.35
CA PRO A 129 13.27 9.74 -19.69
C PRO A 129 14.51 8.86 -19.93
N GLY A 130 14.53 8.13 -21.05
CA GLY A 130 15.68 7.28 -21.43
C GLY A 130 15.70 5.87 -20.81
N THR A 131 14.72 5.53 -19.98
CA THR A 131 14.56 4.17 -19.43
C THR A 131 13.11 3.75 -19.58
N SER A 132 12.83 2.70 -20.35
CA SER A 132 11.50 2.08 -20.34
C SER A 132 11.35 1.28 -19.03
N HIS A 133 10.90 1.93 -17.97
CA HIS A 133 10.49 1.25 -16.73
C HIS A 133 9.04 0.78 -16.82
N ASN A 134 8.67 0.22 -17.97
CA ASN A 134 7.34 -0.34 -18.12
C ASN A 134 7.22 -1.54 -17.20
N LEU A 135 6.13 -1.62 -16.46
CA LEU A 135 5.89 -2.73 -15.56
C LEU A 135 5.40 -3.92 -16.40
N ASP A 136 6.12 -5.05 -16.37
CA ASP A 136 5.57 -6.28 -16.92
C ASP A 136 4.51 -6.88 -15.97
N ARG A 137 3.81 -7.92 -16.44
CA ARG A 137 2.76 -8.57 -15.64
C ARG A 137 3.32 -9.12 -14.33
N ALA A 138 4.48 -9.77 -14.35
CA ALA A 138 5.04 -10.41 -13.16
C ALA A 138 5.45 -9.37 -12.11
N ASP A 139 6.06 -8.26 -12.54
CA ASP A 139 6.39 -7.12 -11.70
C ASP A 139 5.13 -6.50 -11.09
N ALA A 140 4.07 -6.33 -11.89
CA ALA A 140 2.80 -5.80 -11.40
C ALA A 140 2.15 -6.70 -10.34
N GLU A 141 2.14 -8.01 -10.57
CA GLU A 141 1.65 -9.00 -9.60
C GLU A 141 2.51 -9.01 -8.32
N GLU A 142 3.84 -8.83 -8.44
CA GLU A 142 4.72 -8.65 -7.29
C GLU A 142 4.39 -7.38 -6.49
N ARG A 143 4.12 -6.25 -7.16
CA ARG A 143 3.72 -5.00 -6.50
C ARG A 143 2.39 -5.14 -5.77
N ILE A 144 1.42 -5.85 -6.35
CA ILE A 144 0.14 -6.16 -5.70
C ILE A 144 0.39 -7.01 -4.44
N ASN A 145 1.17 -8.09 -4.54
CA ASN A 145 1.51 -8.94 -3.41
C ASN A 145 2.19 -8.17 -2.27
N LEU A 146 3.10 -7.24 -2.60
CA LEU A 146 3.77 -6.37 -1.63
C LEU A 146 2.76 -5.51 -0.85
N ILE A 147 1.80 -4.91 -1.55
CA ILE A 147 0.73 -4.11 -0.94
C ILE A 147 -0.15 -4.98 -0.02
N LEU A 148 -0.60 -6.14 -0.50
CA LEU A 148 -1.48 -7.03 0.28
C LEU A 148 -0.79 -7.50 1.56
N LYS A 149 0.49 -7.89 1.48
CA LYS A 149 1.29 -8.28 2.65
C LYS A 149 1.46 -7.14 3.64
N ALA A 150 1.66 -5.91 3.16
CA ALA A 150 1.77 -4.73 4.02
C ALA A 150 0.45 -4.44 4.78
N ILE A 151 -0.70 -4.59 4.12
CA ILE A 151 -2.02 -4.50 4.77
C ILE A 151 -2.17 -5.56 5.86
N ILE A 152 -1.83 -6.82 5.55
CA ILE A 152 -1.94 -7.94 6.49
C ILE A 152 -1.04 -7.72 7.71
N LYS A 153 0.24 -7.38 7.52
CA LYS A 153 1.19 -7.15 8.62
C LYS A 153 0.77 -5.98 9.51
N ALA A 154 0.30 -4.86 8.94
CA ALA A 154 -0.22 -3.75 9.74
C ALA A 154 -1.49 -4.11 10.52
N GLY A 155 -2.39 -4.87 9.90
CA GLY A 155 -3.59 -5.36 10.55
C GLY A 155 -3.32 -6.32 11.71
N GLN A 156 -2.32 -7.19 11.56
CA GLN A 156 -1.84 -8.07 12.64
C GLN A 156 -1.18 -7.26 13.76
N PHE A 157 -0.31 -6.32 13.41
CA PHE A 157 0.34 -5.43 14.37
C PHE A 157 -0.68 -4.62 15.18
N GLN A 158 -1.73 -4.09 14.53
CA GLN A 158 -2.80 -3.37 15.22
C GLN A 158 -3.43 -4.20 16.35
N LYS A 159 -3.64 -5.50 16.13
CA LYS A 159 -4.21 -6.41 17.14
C LYS A 159 -3.27 -6.69 18.31
N GLN A 160 -1.99 -6.39 18.19
CA GLN A 160 -0.99 -6.60 19.24
C GLN A 160 -0.86 -5.38 20.16
N ILE A 161 -1.17 -4.19 19.65
CA ILE A 161 -0.98 -2.92 20.37
C ILE A 161 -2.27 -2.30 20.92
N ILE A 162 -3.43 -2.86 20.56
CA ILE A 162 -4.76 -2.47 21.06
C ILE A 162 -5.30 -3.56 21.98
#